data_AF-A0A2X2WQD5-F1
#
_entry.id   AF-A0A2X2WQD5-F1
#
_cell.length_a   1.000
_cell.length_b   1.000
_cell.length_c   1.000
_cell.angle_alpha   90.00
_cell.angle_beta   90.00
_cell.angle_gamma   90.00
#
_symmetry.space_group_name_H-M   'P 1'
#
loop_
_entity.id
_entity.type
_entity.pdbx_description
1 polymer ?
#
loop_
_entity_poly.entity_id
_entity_poly.type
_entity_poly.pdbx_seq_one_letter_code
_entity_poly.pdbx_strand_id
1 'polypeptide(L)'
;MSRTRIVKGTYTKISQEGHSMYSKENIITSAGESVTETGVEQGIKYGDPDDSPKRKGRIIDILMFVAGTTDPGNTEGTKHKANTSYWKYIDEKTKQETKESLNNLWNRIKELRPQFIDLNIEGDFFSWSGDNDTKERIKASERLFDLLLRMYPGWKNQEVHLHLIGHSHGGNVINQFTELISSKDMIAKSSILKPRKITEFPKEWKVKSITYLSTPFFQKKHQLNHGKLHKECKIINVHNEYDLTQQLIADFSLTNLEGLLKSFQVDKFKKGIETLKDVDKDIILTYLKGIGLPNSHKKRAVPAWKEMAKAFLGINMMTKEFIQYIGSLKIENSNLQKEKDSFISLLNNFLRWTYDVYNNYNAGIAKGYDKITWAQNLNLTQGLRVLNILFDIKSSPKDSYLLSLLAGVFGENKGITDSIDETSWTPKKQTKALTIIDVPIFESDPYNSRNKRKEFDAFLKGAQGAVYARELEDLLMRLFSQFIKPSELKTIIKYVNEAEYIITGNLDEQLKTLRGNLERYYSLVEKYYAGLVTAQDEITFKDEMPKRPGTLGYLAMASHSLSHTQLWGKVEEGLKNSFGSGKNPTYRKKK
;
A
#
# COMPACT_ATOMS: atom_id res chain seq x y z
N MET A 1 24.45 -50.72 15.91
CA MET A 1 25.49 -51.07 14.91
C MET A 1 24.95 -52.21 14.07
N SER A 2 24.60 -51.99 12.80
CA SER A 2 24.41 -53.08 11.84
C SER A 2 25.66 -53.16 10.97
N ARG A 3 26.24 -54.35 10.90
CA ARG A 3 27.24 -54.73 9.89
C ARG A 3 26.51 -55.52 8.83
N THR A 4 26.64 -55.11 7.57
CA THR A 4 26.23 -55.92 6.43
C THR A 4 27.44 -56.68 5.91
N ARG A 5 27.34 -58.01 5.85
CA ARG A 5 28.31 -58.90 5.19
C ARG A 5 27.68 -59.38 3.88
N ILE A 6 28.45 -59.25 2.80
CA ILE A 6 28.08 -59.69 1.46
C ILE A 6 28.75 -61.04 1.20
N VAL A 7 28.01 -62.04 0.71
CA VAL A 7 28.56 -63.30 0.20
C VAL A 7 28.05 -63.48 -1.24
N LYS A 8 29.00 -63.37 -2.18
CA LYS A 8 28.91 -63.57 -3.64
C LYS A 8 27.99 -62.63 -4.43
N GLY A 9 28.58 -61.51 -4.85
CA GLY A 9 28.12 -60.67 -5.97
C GLY A 9 28.45 -59.19 -5.72
N THR A 10 29.31 -58.59 -6.55
CA THR A 10 29.69 -57.17 -6.43
C THR A 10 28.59 -56.28 -7.01
N TYR A 11 28.20 -55.27 -6.23
CA TYR A 11 27.37 -54.13 -6.61
C TYR A 11 28.29 -52.93 -6.88
N THR A 12 28.18 -52.31 -8.06
CA THR A 12 28.88 -51.05 -8.35
C THR A 12 27.90 -50.05 -8.97
N LYS A 13 27.78 -48.90 -8.33
CA LYS A 13 27.01 -47.72 -8.74
C LYS A 13 27.95 -46.53 -8.82
N ILE A 14 28.03 -45.87 -9.97
CA ILE A 14 28.80 -44.63 -10.15
C ILE A 14 27.83 -43.58 -10.68
N SER A 15 27.83 -42.41 -10.04
CA SER A 15 26.86 -41.33 -10.25
C SER A 15 27.59 -40.00 -10.35
N GLN A 16 27.31 -39.22 -11.39
CA GLN A 16 27.88 -37.89 -11.59
C GLN A 16 26.86 -36.74 -11.38
N GLU A 17 25.54 -37.02 -11.40
CA GLU A 17 24.47 -35.99 -11.28
C GLU A 17 23.24 -36.39 -10.41
N GLY A 18 23.43 -37.28 -9.42
CA GLY A 18 22.57 -37.36 -8.22
C GLY A 18 21.55 -38.51 -8.08
N HIS A 19 21.39 -39.02 -6.84
CA HIS A 19 20.46 -40.08 -6.43
C HIS A 19 20.16 -40.00 -4.92
N SER A 20 18.96 -40.35 -4.44
CA SER A 20 18.69 -40.59 -3.01
C SER A 20 17.61 -41.66 -2.77
N MET A 21 17.85 -42.53 -1.78
CA MET A 21 16.98 -43.63 -1.31
C MET A 21 16.60 -43.41 0.15
N TYR A 22 15.39 -43.78 0.56
CA TYR A 22 14.95 -43.71 1.96
C TYR A 22 14.23 -45.00 2.39
N SER A 23 14.70 -45.62 3.48
CA SER A 23 14.06 -46.77 4.16
C SER A 23 14.21 -46.65 5.68
N LYS A 24 13.27 -47.24 6.44
CA LYS A 24 13.34 -47.38 7.92
C LYS A 24 13.86 -48.74 8.38
N GLU A 25 14.00 -49.72 7.47
CA GLU A 25 14.53 -51.09 7.72
C GLU A 25 15.48 -51.52 6.58
N ASN A 26 16.02 -52.75 6.66
CA ASN A 26 16.98 -53.27 5.68
C ASN A 26 16.43 -53.18 4.24
N ILE A 27 17.23 -52.58 3.35
CA ILE A 27 17.00 -52.66 1.90
C ILE A 27 17.63 -53.97 1.44
N ILE A 28 16.82 -54.95 1.05
CA ILE A 28 17.27 -56.19 0.42
C ILE A 28 16.99 -56.07 -1.08
N THR A 29 18.05 -55.97 -1.87
CA THR A 29 17.98 -55.98 -3.34
C THR A 29 18.51 -57.34 -3.82
N SER A 30 17.62 -58.20 -4.32
CA SER A 30 18.01 -59.45 -5.00
C SER A 30 17.90 -59.25 -6.50
N ALA A 31 19.03 -59.36 -7.21
CA ALA A 31 19.07 -59.29 -8.65
C ALA A 31 18.56 -60.62 -9.26
N GLY A 32 17.29 -60.65 -9.66
CA GLY A 32 16.75 -61.70 -10.53
C GLY A 32 16.85 -61.35 -12.03
N GLU A 33 16.87 -60.06 -12.36
CA GLU A 33 17.04 -59.56 -13.73
C GLU A 33 17.99 -58.36 -13.73
N SER A 34 18.90 -58.34 -14.72
CA SER A 34 19.77 -57.21 -14.99
C SER A 34 19.02 -56.13 -15.76
N VAL A 35 18.97 -54.91 -15.23
CA VAL A 35 18.52 -53.73 -15.97
C VAL A 35 19.76 -52.96 -16.43
N THR A 36 19.98 -52.88 -17.74
CA THR A 36 21.08 -52.14 -18.37
C THR A 36 20.49 -50.90 -19.04
N GLU A 37 20.95 -49.71 -18.64
CA GLU A 37 20.43 -48.43 -19.16
C GLU A 37 21.54 -47.58 -19.78
N THR A 38 21.27 -47.05 -20.96
CA THR A 38 22.17 -46.13 -21.68
C THR A 38 21.97 -44.72 -21.12
N GLY A 39 23.02 -44.13 -20.54
CA GLY A 39 22.97 -42.77 -20.02
C GLY A 39 22.68 -41.75 -21.13
N VAL A 40 21.56 -41.04 -21.03
CA VAL A 40 21.25 -39.86 -21.84
C VAL A 40 21.70 -38.60 -21.12
N GLU A 41 22.08 -37.57 -21.88
CA GLU A 41 22.70 -36.32 -21.39
C GLU A 41 21.88 -35.56 -20.33
N GLN A 42 20.59 -35.86 -20.19
CA GLN A 42 19.68 -35.21 -19.21
C GLN A 42 19.14 -36.16 -18.13
N GLY A 43 19.66 -37.39 -18.03
CA GLY A 43 19.18 -38.41 -17.10
C GLY A 43 17.81 -39.01 -17.47
N ILE A 44 17.51 -40.19 -16.92
CA ILE A 44 16.21 -40.87 -17.10
C ILE A 44 15.41 -40.71 -15.82
N LYS A 45 14.16 -40.22 -15.93
CA LYS A 45 13.24 -40.08 -14.80
C LYS A 45 12.16 -41.17 -14.85
N TYR A 46 12.16 -42.05 -13.86
CA TYR A 46 11.13 -43.07 -13.68
C TYR A 46 10.03 -42.59 -12.75
N GLY A 47 8.96 -42.05 -13.34
CA GLY A 47 7.78 -41.59 -12.62
C GLY A 47 8.08 -40.46 -11.62
N ASP A 48 7.05 -40.10 -10.86
CA ASP A 48 7.21 -39.28 -9.66
C ASP A 48 7.24 -40.23 -8.45
N PRO A 49 8.08 -39.98 -7.43
CA PRO A 49 8.11 -40.81 -6.23
C PRO A 49 6.75 -40.78 -5.52
N ASP A 50 6.32 -41.94 -5.02
CA ASP A 50 5.12 -42.04 -4.19
C ASP A 50 5.24 -41.18 -2.92
N ASP A 51 4.09 -40.72 -2.43
CA ASP A 51 4.03 -39.97 -1.20
C ASP A 51 4.48 -40.82 0.00
N SER A 52 5.19 -40.19 0.94
CA SER A 52 5.69 -40.89 2.13
C SER A 52 4.55 -41.49 2.98
N PRO A 53 4.77 -42.66 3.62
CA PRO A 53 3.75 -43.28 4.45
C PRO A 53 3.40 -42.43 5.69
N LYS A 54 2.11 -42.38 6.02
CA LYS A 54 1.57 -41.64 7.18
C LYS A 54 2.17 -42.17 8.48
N ARG A 55 2.76 -41.28 9.30
CA ARG A 55 3.23 -41.62 10.65
C ARG A 55 2.12 -41.35 11.66
N LYS A 56 1.63 -42.41 12.32
CA LYS A 56 0.55 -42.32 13.29
C LYS A 56 0.92 -41.41 14.48
N GLY A 57 0.05 -40.47 14.82
CA GLY A 57 0.20 -39.58 15.98
C GLY A 57 1.20 -38.43 15.83
N ARG A 58 1.85 -38.29 14.66
CA ARG A 58 2.72 -37.14 14.37
C ARG A 58 1.90 -36.03 13.73
N ILE A 59 1.89 -34.84 14.32
CA ILE A 59 1.30 -33.64 13.71
C ILE A 59 2.44 -32.70 13.35
N ILE A 60 2.37 -32.12 12.16
CA ILE A 60 3.34 -31.12 11.69
C ILE A 60 2.65 -29.76 11.66
N ASP A 61 3.21 -28.79 12.38
CA ASP A 61 2.74 -27.41 12.31
C ASP A 61 3.58 -26.65 11.27
N ILE A 62 2.90 -25.92 10.38
CA ILE A 62 3.54 -25.04 9.41
C ILE A 62 2.96 -23.64 9.59
N LEU A 63 3.80 -22.72 10.06
CA LEU A 63 3.47 -21.32 10.16
C LEU A 63 3.97 -20.59 8.91
N MET A 64 3.07 -19.88 8.22
CA MET A 64 3.35 -19.19 6.97
C MET A 64 2.99 -17.71 7.07
N PHE A 65 3.95 -16.84 6.76
CA PHE A 65 3.73 -15.40 6.64
C PHE A 65 3.28 -15.03 5.23
N VAL A 66 2.25 -14.20 5.16
CA VAL A 66 1.64 -13.70 3.94
C VAL A 66 1.61 -12.17 4.03
N ALA A 67 2.66 -11.54 3.48
CA ALA A 67 2.81 -10.09 3.54
C ALA A 67 1.65 -9.38 2.81
N GLY A 68 1.35 -8.17 3.24
CA GLY A 68 0.66 -7.21 2.40
C GLY A 68 1.54 -6.83 1.21
N THR A 69 0.98 -6.07 0.30
CA THR A 69 1.75 -5.39 -0.74
C THR A 69 2.61 -4.30 -0.11
N THR A 70 3.83 -4.13 -0.62
CA THR A 70 4.78 -3.09 -0.20
C THR A 70 4.40 -1.69 -0.73
N ASP A 71 3.25 -1.53 -1.35
CA ASP A 71 2.91 -0.40 -2.24
C ASP A 71 1.87 0.55 -1.65
N PRO A 72 2.25 1.17 -0.54
CA PRO A 72 2.35 2.64 -0.62
C PRO A 72 3.81 3.15 -0.62
N GLY A 73 4.81 2.26 -0.53
CA GLY A 73 6.23 2.64 -0.41
C GLY A 73 7.19 2.12 -1.50
N ASN A 74 6.77 1.22 -2.39
CA ASN A 74 7.65 0.68 -3.44
C ASN A 74 7.49 1.48 -4.74
N THR A 75 7.89 2.76 -4.67
CA THR A 75 7.98 3.67 -5.83
C THR A 75 8.92 3.17 -6.95
N GLU A 76 9.65 2.07 -6.72
CA GLU A 76 10.60 1.49 -7.67
C GLU A 76 9.96 0.41 -8.58
N GLY A 77 8.70 0.01 -8.37
CA GLY A 77 8.00 -0.92 -9.27
C GLY A 77 8.66 -2.30 -9.42
N THR A 78 9.44 -2.71 -8.42
CA THR A 78 10.19 -3.97 -8.40
C THR A 78 9.32 -5.10 -7.82
N LYS A 79 9.16 -6.19 -8.57
CA LYS A 79 8.40 -7.36 -8.14
C LYS A 79 9.15 -8.10 -7.03
N HIS A 80 8.42 -8.68 -6.07
CA HIS A 80 8.94 -9.61 -5.04
C HIS A 80 9.87 -9.04 -3.94
N LYS A 81 10.05 -7.71 -3.82
CA LYS A 81 10.85 -7.10 -2.73
C LYS A 81 10.31 -7.34 -1.31
N ALA A 82 9.03 -7.70 -1.17
CA ALA A 82 8.45 -8.08 0.13
C ALA A 82 9.19 -9.27 0.80
N ASN A 83 9.93 -10.06 0.02
CA ASN A 83 10.57 -11.29 0.50
C ASN A 83 11.82 -11.09 1.37
N THR A 84 12.45 -9.91 1.36
CA THR A 84 13.76 -9.70 2.03
C THR A 84 13.70 -8.80 3.25
N SER A 85 12.84 -7.79 3.29
CA SER A 85 12.81 -6.78 4.37
C SER A 85 11.45 -6.52 5.00
N TYR A 86 10.34 -7.04 4.46
CA TYR A 86 9.00 -6.65 4.93
C TYR A 86 8.75 -6.98 6.41
N TRP A 87 9.10 -8.21 6.79
CA TRP A 87 8.98 -8.69 8.16
C TRP A 87 10.25 -8.43 8.98
N LYS A 88 11.37 -8.12 8.31
CA LYS A 88 12.67 -7.93 8.95
C LYS A 88 12.91 -6.45 9.15
N TYR A 89 12.89 -6.01 10.39
CA TYR A 89 13.21 -4.63 10.71
C TYR A 89 14.73 -4.45 10.85
N ILE A 90 15.31 -3.58 10.02
CA ILE A 90 16.70 -3.12 10.08
C ILE A 90 16.67 -1.69 10.59
N ASP A 91 17.56 -1.36 11.52
CA ASP A 91 17.65 0.00 12.04
C ASP A 91 18.01 0.98 10.90
N GLU A 92 17.18 2.01 10.71
CA GLU A 92 17.31 2.90 9.56
C GLU A 92 18.57 3.76 9.61
N LYS A 93 19.12 4.04 10.80
CA LYS A 93 20.29 4.90 10.99
C LYS A 93 21.60 4.15 10.77
N THR A 94 21.69 2.95 11.33
CA THR A 94 22.88 2.10 11.29
C THR A 94 22.92 1.18 10.08
N LYS A 95 21.75 0.96 9.44
CA LYS A 95 21.57 -0.04 8.36
C LYS A 95 22.00 -1.46 8.78
N GLN A 96 21.99 -1.74 10.08
CA GLN A 96 22.38 -3.02 10.67
C GLN A 96 21.27 -3.56 11.58
N GLU A 97 21.33 -4.86 11.88
CA GLU A 97 20.48 -5.46 12.90
C GLU A 97 20.96 -5.02 14.29
N THR A 98 20.08 -4.37 15.05
CA THR A 98 20.33 -4.00 16.44
C THR A 98 19.47 -4.87 17.36
N LYS A 99 19.78 -4.91 18.66
CA LYS A 99 18.95 -5.63 19.64
C LYS A 99 17.49 -5.15 19.63
N GLU A 100 17.30 -3.84 19.45
CA GLU A 100 15.98 -3.23 19.31
C GLU A 100 15.33 -3.61 17.99
N SER A 101 16.09 -3.59 16.89
CA SER A 101 15.58 -3.94 15.57
C SER A 101 15.14 -5.41 15.48
N LEU A 102 15.80 -6.28 16.25
CA LEU A 102 15.47 -7.69 16.37
C LEU A 102 14.24 -7.96 17.25
N ASN A 103 13.77 -6.99 18.05
CA ASN A 103 12.56 -7.12 18.84
C ASN A 103 11.29 -6.89 18.01
N ASN A 104 11.10 -7.69 16.96
CA ASN A 104 10.00 -7.58 16.01
C ASN A 104 9.17 -8.88 15.93
N LEU A 105 8.01 -8.82 15.27
CA LEU A 105 7.10 -9.97 15.11
C LEU A 105 7.80 -11.21 14.58
N TRP A 106 8.59 -11.04 13.52
CA TRP A 106 9.25 -12.11 12.78
C TRP A 106 10.25 -12.90 13.64
N ASN A 107 11.17 -12.20 14.29
CA ASN A 107 12.20 -12.82 15.13
C ASN A 107 11.58 -13.46 16.38
N ARG A 108 10.60 -12.81 17.01
CA ARG A 108 9.88 -13.36 18.15
C ARG A 108 9.10 -14.63 17.81
N ILE A 109 8.54 -14.72 16.60
CA ILE A 109 7.94 -15.97 16.12
C ILE A 109 8.99 -17.06 15.90
N LYS A 110 10.17 -16.74 15.35
CA LYS A 110 11.27 -17.71 15.21
C LYS A 110 11.74 -18.28 16.56
N GLU A 111 11.67 -17.50 17.64
CA GLU A 111 11.94 -17.97 19.01
C GLU A 111 10.96 -19.04 19.51
N LEU A 112 9.79 -19.20 18.86
CA LEU A 112 8.80 -20.24 19.19
C LEU A 112 9.20 -21.60 18.66
N ARG A 113 9.91 -21.68 17.53
CA ARG A 113 10.29 -22.94 16.87
C ARG A 113 10.84 -24.01 17.82
N PRO A 114 11.88 -23.75 18.64
CA PRO A 114 12.46 -24.78 19.50
C PRO A 114 11.54 -25.23 20.65
N GLN A 115 10.44 -24.50 20.93
CA GLN A 115 9.49 -24.79 22.01
C GLN A 115 8.50 -25.90 21.63
N PHE A 116 8.41 -26.29 20.35
CA PHE A 116 7.48 -27.27 19.81
C PHE A 116 8.21 -28.36 19.03
N ILE A 117 7.63 -29.56 18.97
CA ILE A 117 8.31 -30.75 18.42
C ILE A 117 8.50 -30.66 16.91
N ASP A 118 7.49 -30.18 16.18
CA ASP A 118 7.46 -30.21 14.71
C ASP A 118 6.85 -28.93 14.13
N LEU A 119 7.31 -27.79 14.66
CA LEU A 119 6.94 -26.46 14.18
C LEU A 119 7.92 -25.98 13.11
N ASN A 120 7.39 -25.74 11.92
CA ASN A 120 8.10 -25.18 10.77
C ASN A 120 7.61 -23.75 10.55
N ILE A 121 8.53 -22.83 10.29
CA ILE A 121 8.23 -21.40 10.16
C ILE A 121 8.77 -20.93 8.81
N GLU A 122 7.85 -20.52 7.94
CA GLU A 122 8.11 -20.05 6.59
C GLU A 122 7.74 -18.59 6.42
N GLY A 123 8.66 -17.83 5.87
CA GLY A 123 8.36 -16.48 5.39
C GLY A 123 9.56 -15.74 4.83
N ASP A 124 10.58 -16.51 4.43
CA ASP A 124 11.68 -16.05 3.59
C ASP A 124 11.39 -16.35 2.09
N PHE A 125 10.23 -16.92 1.74
CA PHE A 125 9.95 -17.41 0.37
C PHE A 125 8.68 -16.89 -0.30
N PHE A 126 7.67 -16.43 0.45
CA PHE A 126 6.41 -16.00 -0.16
C PHE A 126 6.38 -14.47 -0.36
N SER A 127 6.16 -14.05 -1.60
CA SER A 127 5.93 -12.64 -1.94
C SER A 127 4.98 -12.52 -3.13
N TRP A 128 4.26 -11.41 -3.19
CA TRP A 128 3.36 -11.08 -4.28
C TRP A 128 3.30 -9.56 -4.48
N SER A 129 2.69 -9.14 -5.59
CA SER A 129 2.55 -7.74 -6.02
C SER A 129 1.16 -7.54 -6.61
N GLY A 130 0.69 -6.29 -6.67
CA GLY A 130 -0.62 -5.94 -7.25
C GLY A 130 -1.56 -5.31 -6.23
N ASP A 131 -1.10 -4.22 -5.59
CA ASP A 131 -1.82 -3.59 -4.49
C ASP A 131 -3.26 -3.27 -4.88
N ASN A 132 -4.15 -3.63 -3.96
CA ASN A 132 -5.59 -3.51 -4.02
C ASN A 132 -6.31 -4.11 -5.25
N ASP A 133 -5.67 -5.01 -6.02
CA ASP A 133 -6.27 -5.66 -7.20
C ASP A 133 -6.83 -7.06 -6.89
N THR A 134 -8.07 -7.31 -7.30
CA THR A 134 -8.77 -8.59 -7.06
C THR A 134 -8.07 -9.78 -7.74
N LYS A 135 -7.60 -9.61 -8.98
CA LYS A 135 -7.00 -10.68 -9.78
C LYS A 135 -5.63 -11.06 -9.24
N GLU A 136 -4.83 -10.08 -8.82
CA GLU A 136 -3.51 -10.34 -8.22
C GLU A 136 -3.62 -11.02 -6.86
N ARG A 137 -4.64 -10.70 -6.04
CA ARG A 137 -4.94 -11.45 -4.81
C ARG A 137 -5.26 -12.93 -5.08
N ILE A 138 -6.03 -13.22 -6.13
CA ILE A 138 -6.34 -14.61 -6.55
C ILE A 138 -5.06 -15.33 -6.99
N LYS A 139 -4.25 -14.73 -7.89
CA LYS A 139 -2.97 -15.32 -8.32
C LYS A 139 -2.01 -15.55 -7.16
N ALA A 140 -1.94 -14.63 -6.20
CA ALA A 140 -1.12 -14.77 -5.01
C ALA A 140 -1.53 -16.01 -4.19
N SER A 141 -2.83 -16.28 -4.07
CA SER A 141 -3.33 -17.48 -3.38
C SER A 141 -2.94 -18.78 -4.10
N GLU A 142 -2.95 -18.80 -5.43
CA GLU A 142 -2.50 -19.93 -6.24
C GLU A 142 -1.00 -20.18 -6.05
N ARG A 143 -0.18 -19.11 -6.03
CA ARG A 143 1.26 -19.19 -5.75
C ARG A 143 1.55 -19.67 -4.33
N LEU A 144 0.73 -19.25 -3.36
CA LEU A 144 0.85 -19.69 -1.96
C LEU A 144 0.64 -21.19 -1.86
N PHE A 145 -0.41 -21.71 -2.50
CA PHE A 145 -0.68 -23.15 -2.51
C PHE A 145 0.45 -23.93 -3.18
N ASP A 146 0.91 -23.47 -4.35
CA ASP A 146 2.03 -24.07 -5.05
C ASP A 146 3.32 -24.11 -4.18
N LEU A 147 3.64 -23.00 -3.51
CA LEU A 147 4.81 -22.91 -2.64
C LEU A 147 4.74 -23.94 -1.51
N LEU A 148 3.61 -24.04 -0.82
CA LEU A 148 3.43 -25.00 0.27
C LEU A 148 3.68 -26.45 -0.21
N LEU A 149 3.16 -26.83 -1.37
CA LEU A 149 3.37 -28.19 -1.90
C LEU A 149 4.81 -28.45 -2.34
N ARG A 150 5.52 -27.43 -2.86
CA ARG A 150 6.94 -27.56 -3.22
C ARG A 150 7.87 -27.61 -2.03
N MET A 151 7.58 -26.87 -0.98
CA MET A 151 8.39 -26.86 0.24
C MET A 151 8.19 -28.14 1.06
N TYR A 152 6.99 -28.72 1.01
CA TYR A 152 6.60 -29.86 1.85
C TYR A 152 6.04 -31.05 1.08
N PRO A 153 6.72 -31.53 0.02
CA PRO A 153 6.21 -32.62 -0.83
C PRO A 153 6.07 -33.93 -0.05
N GLY A 154 6.94 -34.18 0.94
CA GLY A 154 6.94 -35.40 1.74
C GLY A 154 5.83 -35.51 2.79
N TRP A 155 4.98 -34.48 2.95
CA TRP A 155 3.98 -34.43 4.03
C TRP A 155 2.53 -34.45 3.53
N LYS A 156 2.28 -34.68 2.24
CA LYS A 156 0.91 -34.71 1.68
C LYS A 156 0.00 -35.76 2.34
N ASN A 157 0.59 -36.89 2.76
CA ASN A 157 -0.10 -37.97 3.48
C ASN A 157 0.02 -37.86 5.03
N GLN A 158 0.60 -36.79 5.54
CA GLN A 158 0.75 -36.54 6.98
C GLN A 158 -0.29 -35.54 7.47
N GLU A 159 -0.70 -35.66 8.73
CA GLU A 159 -1.50 -34.62 9.38
C GLU A 159 -0.67 -33.34 9.54
N VAL A 160 -1.12 -32.29 8.86
CA VAL A 160 -0.47 -30.98 8.83
C VAL A 160 -1.46 -29.90 9.25
N HIS A 161 -1.05 -29.10 10.22
CA HIS A 161 -1.80 -27.94 10.70
C HIS A 161 -1.13 -26.67 10.16
N LEU A 162 -1.84 -25.94 9.31
CA LEU A 162 -1.38 -24.66 8.75
C LEU A 162 -1.78 -23.51 9.67
N HIS A 163 -0.81 -22.64 9.96
CA HIS A 163 -0.96 -21.42 10.75
C HIS A 163 -0.60 -20.22 9.87
N LEU A 164 -1.59 -19.46 9.43
CA LEU A 164 -1.38 -18.42 8.42
C LEU A 164 -1.37 -17.04 9.10
N ILE A 165 -0.35 -16.22 8.83
CA ILE A 165 -0.26 -14.85 9.34
C ILE A 165 -0.31 -13.89 8.16
N GLY A 166 -1.39 -13.13 8.04
CA GLY A 166 -1.59 -12.16 6.97
C GLY A 166 -1.56 -10.73 7.48
N HIS A 167 -0.75 -9.87 6.86
CA HIS A 167 -0.84 -8.43 7.10
C HIS A 167 -1.56 -7.72 5.95
N SER A 168 -2.41 -6.74 6.26
CA SER A 168 -3.14 -5.96 5.26
C SER A 168 -3.87 -6.88 4.28
N HIS A 169 -3.77 -6.63 2.97
CA HIS A 169 -4.29 -7.49 1.92
C HIS A 169 -3.70 -8.92 1.86
N GLY A 170 -2.57 -9.19 2.54
CA GLY A 170 -2.08 -10.55 2.75
C GLY A 170 -3.07 -11.45 3.50
N GLY A 171 -3.88 -10.87 4.40
CA GLY A 171 -5.01 -11.58 5.01
C GLY A 171 -6.11 -11.93 3.99
N ASN A 172 -6.36 -11.06 3.01
CA ASN A 172 -7.30 -11.37 1.93
C ASN A 172 -6.76 -12.43 0.96
N VAL A 173 -5.43 -12.51 0.76
CA VAL A 173 -4.78 -13.62 0.04
C VAL A 173 -4.99 -14.93 0.79
N ILE A 174 -4.91 -14.94 2.13
CA ILE A 174 -5.25 -16.11 2.94
C ILE A 174 -6.70 -16.51 2.71
N ASN A 175 -7.65 -15.57 2.72
CA ASN A 175 -9.05 -15.88 2.47
C ASN A 175 -9.26 -16.48 1.06
N GLN A 176 -8.61 -15.91 0.04
CA GLN A 176 -8.64 -16.47 -1.32
C GLN A 176 -7.98 -17.86 -1.38
N PHE A 177 -6.93 -18.10 -0.60
CA PHE A 177 -6.32 -19.42 -0.48
C PHE A 177 -7.30 -20.42 0.13
N THR A 178 -8.06 -20.04 1.17
CA THR A 178 -9.10 -20.92 1.75
C THR A 178 -10.20 -21.25 0.76
N GLU A 179 -10.59 -20.30 -0.09
CA GLU A 179 -11.58 -20.51 -1.16
C GLU A 179 -11.03 -21.43 -2.25
N LEU A 180 -9.79 -21.21 -2.69
CA LEU A 180 -9.10 -22.03 -3.67
C LEU A 180 -9.03 -23.50 -3.25
N ILE A 181 -8.68 -23.79 -1.99
CA ILE A 181 -8.53 -25.17 -1.48
C ILE A 181 -9.86 -25.84 -1.11
N SER A 182 -10.99 -25.12 -1.22
CA SER A 182 -12.30 -25.62 -0.79
C SER A 182 -12.77 -26.82 -1.62
N SER A 183 -12.44 -26.86 -2.92
CA SER A 183 -12.86 -27.92 -3.84
C SER A 183 -11.86 -28.15 -4.98
N LYS A 184 -11.97 -29.32 -5.63
CA LYS A 184 -11.18 -29.64 -6.83
C LYS A 184 -11.52 -28.70 -8.00
N ASP A 185 -12.77 -28.26 -8.10
CA ASP A 185 -13.23 -27.36 -9.16
C ASP A 185 -12.57 -25.99 -9.07
N MET A 186 -12.37 -25.47 -7.85
CA MET A 186 -11.66 -24.21 -7.66
C MET A 186 -10.17 -24.33 -8.04
N ILE A 187 -9.53 -25.45 -7.67
CA ILE A 187 -8.15 -25.74 -8.07
C ILE A 187 -8.04 -25.90 -9.60
N ALA A 188 -9.01 -26.56 -10.25
CA ALA A 188 -9.01 -26.78 -11.69
C ALA A 188 -9.11 -25.48 -12.52
N LYS A 189 -9.68 -24.41 -11.94
CA LYS A 189 -9.75 -23.07 -12.55
C LYS A 189 -8.43 -22.30 -12.48
N SER A 190 -7.49 -22.73 -11.63
CA SER A 190 -6.22 -22.02 -11.44
C SER A 190 -5.35 -22.08 -12.69
N SER A 191 -4.86 -20.91 -13.09
CA SER A 191 -3.90 -20.77 -14.19
C SER A 191 -2.49 -21.23 -13.82
N ILE A 192 -2.13 -21.20 -12.53
CA ILE A 192 -0.80 -21.57 -12.02
C ILE A 192 -0.70 -23.04 -11.64
N LEU A 193 -1.76 -23.63 -11.06
CA LEU A 193 -1.75 -24.99 -10.53
C LEU A 193 -2.02 -26.04 -11.61
N LYS A 194 -2.86 -25.72 -12.60
CA LYS A 194 -3.21 -26.64 -13.69
C LYS A 194 -1.98 -27.13 -14.48
N PRO A 195 -1.04 -26.27 -14.93
CA PRO A 195 0.18 -26.73 -15.61
C PRO A 195 1.08 -27.60 -14.73
N ARG A 196 0.97 -27.48 -13.40
CA ARG A 196 1.74 -28.25 -12.41
C ARG A 196 1.06 -29.55 -11.99
N LYS A 197 -0.08 -29.90 -12.61
CA LYS A 197 -0.87 -31.10 -12.31
C LYS A 197 -1.28 -31.21 -10.83
N ILE A 198 -1.41 -30.07 -10.15
CA ILE A 198 -1.96 -30.01 -8.79
C ILE A 198 -3.48 -30.00 -8.93
N THR A 199 -4.15 -31.07 -8.47
CA THR A 199 -5.60 -31.28 -8.69
C THR A 199 -6.43 -31.27 -7.42
N GLU A 200 -5.80 -31.42 -6.26
CA GLU A 200 -6.48 -31.44 -4.97
C GLU A 200 -5.60 -30.92 -3.83
N PHE A 201 -6.27 -30.43 -2.79
CA PHE A 201 -5.63 -30.10 -1.52
C PHE A 201 -5.37 -31.40 -0.73
N PRO A 202 -4.17 -31.59 -0.14
CA PRO A 202 -3.86 -32.81 0.62
C PRO A 202 -4.91 -33.08 1.71
N LYS A 203 -5.40 -34.33 1.75
CA LYS A 203 -6.59 -34.70 2.54
C LYS A 203 -6.44 -34.44 4.04
N GLU A 204 -5.22 -34.66 4.54
CA GLU A 204 -4.85 -34.60 5.96
C GLU A 204 -4.44 -33.20 6.40
N TRP A 205 -4.34 -32.24 5.47
CA TRP A 205 -3.97 -30.87 5.80
C TRP A 205 -5.20 -30.08 6.24
N LYS A 206 -5.03 -29.19 7.21
CA LYS A 206 -6.07 -28.27 7.71
C LYS A 206 -5.49 -26.92 8.09
N VAL A 207 -6.26 -25.85 7.95
CA VAL A 207 -5.90 -24.54 8.52
C VAL A 207 -6.36 -24.48 9.98
N LYS A 208 -5.42 -24.40 10.91
CA LYS A 208 -5.67 -24.48 12.36
C LYS A 208 -5.64 -23.11 13.05
N SER A 209 -4.98 -22.11 12.46
CA SER A 209 -5.16 -20.72 12.88
C SER A 209 -4.92 -19.74 11.76
N ILE A 210 -5.59 -18.59 11.84
CA ILE A 210 -5.34 -17.43 10.98
C ILE A 210 -5.13 -16.21 11.87
N THR A 211 -4.00 -15.54 11.71
CA THR A 211 -3.70 -14.26 12.35
C THR A 211 -3.83 -13.16 11.31
N TYR A 212 -4.79 -12.28 11.50
CA TYR A 212 -4.96 -11.07 10.70
C TYR A 212 -4.28 -9.91 11.41
N LEU A 213 -3.41 -9.21 10.69
CA LEU A 213 -2.71 -8.02 11.13
C LEU A 213 -3.22 -6.87 10.26
N SER A 214 -4.08 -6.00 10.80
CA SER A 214 -4.66 -4.86 10.07
C SER A 214 -5.31 -5.25 8.73
N THR A 215 -5.90 -6.44 8.62
CA THR A 215 -6.51 -6.92 7.37
C THR A 215 -7.88 -6.27 7.14
N PRO A 216 -8.15 -5.62 6.00
CA PRO A 216 -9.49 -5.14 5.69
C PRO A 216 -10.44 -6.30 5.39
N PHE A 217 -11.57 -6.37 6.10
CA PHE A 217 -12.61 -7.37 5.90
C PHE A 217 -13.72 -6.82 5.01
N PHE A 218 -13.61 -7.11 3.72
CA PHE A 218 -14.61 -6.85 2.68
C PHE A 218 -15.98 -7.48 3.03
N GLN A 219 -17.08 -6.80 2.71
CA GLN A 219 -18.43 -7.37 2.90
C GLN A 219 -18.80 -8.40 1.83
N LYS A 220 -18.28 -8.27 0.61
CA LYS A 220 -18.66 -9.13 -0.53
C LYS A 220 -17.49 -9.93 -1.06
N LYS A 221 -16.32 -9.31 -1.25
CA LYS A 221 -15.13 -9.97 -1.82
C LYS A 221 -14.31 -10.67 -0.75
N HIS A 222 -13.39 -11.55 -1.17
CA HIS A 222 -12.35 -12.14 -0.31
C HIS A 222 -12.89 -12.75 1.00
N GLN A 223 -14.03 -13.43 0.94
CA GLN A 223 -14.65 -14.05 2.11
C GLN A 223 -13.83 -15.26 2.58
N LEU A 224 -13.80 -15.49 3.90
CA LEU A 224 -13.18 -16.68 4.47
C LEU A 224 -14.01 -17.92 4.15
N ASN A 225 -13.38 -18.92 3.51
CA ASN A 225 -14.00 -20.22 3.30
C ASN A 225 -13.70 -21.17 4.48
N HIS A 226 -14.72 -21.89 4.94
CA HIS A 226 -14.66 -22.70 6.15
C HIS A 226 -14.36 -24.19 5.88
N GLY A 227 -14.40 -24.64 4.62
CA GLY A 227 -14.43 -26.06 4.25
C GLY A 227 -13.15 -26.85 4.57
N LYS A 228 -11.98 -26.18 4.63
CA LYS A 228 -10.69 -26.80 4.99
C LYS A 228 -10.10 -26.27 6.30
N LEU A 229 -10.89 -25.53 7.07
CA LEU A 229 -10.49 -25.13 8.41
C LEU A 229 -10.57 -26.33 9.36
N HIS A 230 -9.67 -26.38 10.33
CA HIS A 230 -9.78 -27.30 11.44
C HIS A 230 -11.00 -26.93 12.30
N LYS A 231 -11.65 -27.92 12.93
CA LYS A 231 -12.86 -27.69 13.78
C LYS A 231 -12.62 -26.72 14.95
N GLU A 232 -11.37 -26.63 15.41
CA GLU A 232 -10.88 -25.72 16.45
C GLU A 232 -10.01 -24.60 15.85
N CYS A 233 -10.29 -24.19 14.60
CA CYS A 233 -9.55 -23.11 13.98
C CYS A 233 -9.70 -21.82 14.81
N LYS A 234 -8.58 -21.19 15.15
CA LYS A 234 -8.57 -19.92 15.89
C LYS A 234 -8.32 -18.76 14.95
N ILE A 235 -9.12 -17.71 15.11
CA ILE A 235 -8.90 -16.42 14.45
C ILE A 235 -8.27 -15.48 15.46
N ILE A 236 -7.13 -14.89 15.12
CA ILE A 236 -6.45 -13.88 15.93
C ILE A 236 -6.52 -12.58 15.13
N ASN A 237 -7.21 -11.57 15.65
CA ASN A 237 -7.43 -10.32 14.94
C ASN A 237 -6.69 -9.19 15.65
N VAL A 238 -5.59 -8.72 15.06
CA VAL A 238 -4.84 -7.56 15.52
C VAL A 238 -5.28 -6.35 14.69
N HIS A 239 -5.79 -5.32 15.34
CA HIS A 239 -6.31 -4.14 14.66
C HIS A 239 -6.00 -2.86 15.42
N ASN A 240 -5.83 -1.78 14.67
CA ASN A 240 -5.68 -0.44 15.20
C ASN A 240 -6.85 0.41 14.71
N GLU A 241 -7.64 0.93 15.62
CA GLU A 241 -8.83 1.70 15.29
C GLU A 241 -8.51 3.04 14.61
N TYR A 242 -7.25 3.49 14.64
CA TYR A 242 -6.78 4.65 13.86
C TYR A 242 -6.37 4.31 12.43
N ASP A 243 -6.33 3.03 12.07
CA ASP A 243 -5.97 2.55 10.74
C ASP A 243 -7.03 2.97 9.71
N LEU A 244 -6.68 3.98 8.92
CA LEU A 244 -7.53 4.49 7.84
C LEU A 244 -7.56 3.55 6.64
N THR A 245 -6.51 2.74 6.45
CA THR A 245 -6.43 1.79 5.35
C THR A 245 -7.47 0.69 5.51
N GLN A 246 -7.53 0.08 6.69
CA GLN A 246 -8.46 -1.02 6.99
C GLN A 246 -9.94 -0.60 6.97
N GLN A 247 -10.22 0.69 7.20
CA GLN A 247 -11.57 1.20 7.45
C GLN A 247 -12.16 2.08 6.33
N LEU A 248 -11.33 2.53 5.38
CA LEU A 248 -11.76 3.45 4.32
C LEU A 248 -11.03 3.22 3.00
N ILE A 249 -9.69 3.25 3.00
CA ILE A 249 -8.94 3.22 1.72
C ILE A 249 -9.13 1.87 1.02
N ALA A 250 -9.16 0.78 1.79
CA ALA A 250 -9.38 -0.56 1.25
C ALA A 250 -10.78 -0.77 0.65
N ASP A 251 -11.74 0.13 0.88
CA ASP A 251 -13.06 0.06 0.25
C ASP A 251 -12.94 0.10 -1.28
N PHE A 252 -11.92 0.77 -1.81
CA PHE A 252 -11.69 0.98 -3.23
C PHE A 252 -10.74 -0.10 -3.77
N SER A 253 -11.25 -1.23 -4.25
CA SER A 253 -10.39 -2.17 -5.01
C SER A 253 -9.98 -1.53 -6.33
N LEU A 254 -8.69 -1.45 -6.59
CA LEU A 254 -8.11 -0.74 -7.72
C LEU A 254 -7.75 -1.71 -8.85
N THR A 255 -7.75 -1.21 -10.08
CA THR A 255 -7.10 -1.90 -11.19
C THR A 255 -5.59 -1.75 -11.03
N ASN A 256 -4.82 -2.79 -11.39
CA ASN A 256 -3.36 -2.86 -11.17
C ASN A 256 -2.62 -1.51 -11.29
N LEU A 257 -2.29 -0.92 -10.13
CA LEU A 257 -1.64 0.38 -9.98
C LEU A 257 -0.15 0.38 -10.40
N GLU A 258 0.48 -0.78 -10.52
CA GLU A 258 1.92 -0.90 -10.83
C GLU A 258 2.28 -0.17 -12.14
N GLY A 259 1.41 -0.27 -13.14
CA GLY A 259 1.59 0.42 -14.42
C GLY A 259 1.46 1.94 -14.32
N LEU A 260 0.67 2.43 -13.37
CA LEU A 260 0.43 3.85 -13.14
C LEU A 260 1.52 4.48 -12.28
N LEU A 261 2.01 3.78 -11.26
CA LEU A 261 3.11 4.28 -10.43
C LEU A 261 4.43 4.36 -11.23
N LYS A 262 4.65 3.44 -12.18
CA LYS A 262 5.83 3.47 -13.08
C LYS A 262 5.86 4.69 -14.01
N SER A 263 4.71 5.27 -14.35
CA SER A 263 4.66 6.45 -15.22
C SER A 263 4.89 7.76 -14.46
N PHE A 264 4.70 7.77 -13.14
CA PHE A 264 4.89 8.96 -12.31
C PHE A 264 6.35 9.12 -11.90
N GLN A 265 7.04 10.14 -12.42
CA GLN A 265 8.43 10.41 -12.04
C GLN A 265 8.48 11.22 -10.74
N VAL A 266 8.31 10.51 -9.61
CA VAL A 266 8.30 11.09 -8.26
C VAL A 266 9.48 12.04 -8.03
N ASP A 267 10.68 11.69 -8.49
CA ASP A 267 11.87 12.51 -8.28
C ASP A 267 11.80 13.86 -9.02
N LYS A 268 11.23 13.90 -10.23
CA LYS A 268 11.02 15.15 -10.96
C LYS A 268 9.96 16.02 -10.30
N PHE A 269 8.88 15.39 -9.83
CA PHE A 269 7.84 16.08 -9.08
C PHE A 269 8.39 16.67 -7.78
N LYS A 270 9.17 15.88 -7.01
CA LYS A 270 9.88 16.33 -5.80
C LYS A 270 10.84 17.47 -6.09
N LYS A 271 11.63 17.39 -7.17
CA LYS A 271 12.51 18.48 -7.60
C LYS A 271 11.73 19.77 -7.90
N GLY A 272 10.51 19.66 -8.45
CA GLY A 272 9.61 20.79 -8.62
C GLY A 272 9.16 21.41 -7.30
N ILE A 273 8.80 20.58 -6.31
CA ILE A 273 8.47 21.01 -4.94
C ILE A 273 9.67 21.70 -4.29
N GLU A 274 10.86 21.08 -4.34
CA GLU A 274 12.10 21.64 -3.78
C GLU A 274 12.42 23.00 -4.41
N THR A 275 12.33 23.09 -5.74
CA THR A 275 12.51 24.35 -6.46
C THR A 275 11.58 25.46 -5.95
N LEU A 276 10.32 25.13 -5.65
CA LEU A 276 9.33 26.06 -5.08
C LEU A 276 9.59 26.40 -3.61
N LYS A 277 10.01 25.42 -2.81
CA LYS A 277 10.36 25.63 -1.39
C LYS A 277 11.57 26.55 -1.26
N ASP A 278 12.51 26.45 -2.19
CA ASP A 278 13.73 27.26 -2.21
C ASP A 278 13.49 28.70 -2.73
N VAL A 279 12.25 29.07 -3.08
CA VAL A 279 11.92 30.44 -3.49
C VAL A 279 11.98 31.36 -2.26
N ASP A 280 12.81 32.39 -2.34
CA ASP A 280 12.91 33.40 -1.29
C ASP A 280 11.76 34.41 -1.43
N LYS A 281 10.71 34.19 -0.63
CA LYS A 281 9.51 35.04 -0.59
C LYS A 281 9.82 36.43 -0.05
N ASP A 282 10.82 36.57 0.82
CA ASP A 282 11.16 37.86 1.43
C ASP A 282 11.83 38.78 0.42
N ILE A 283 12.61 38.23 -0.51
CA ILE A 283 13.15 38.98 -1.65
C ILE A 283 12.02 39.55 -2.52
N ILE A 284 11.02 38.73 -2.85
CA ILE A 284 9.85 39.16 -3.64
C ILE A 284 9.07 40.25 -2.89
N LEU A 285 8.76 40.02 -1.61
CA LEU A 285 8.01 40.97 -0.79
C LEU A 285 8.76 42.28 -0.59
N THR A 286 10.08 42.24 -0.39
CA THR A 286 10.93 43.43 -0.24
C THR A 286 10.90 44.29 -1.50
N TYR A 287 10.92 43.67 -2.68
CA TYR A 287 10.76 44.39 -3.93
C TYR A 287 9.36 45.02 -4.06
N LEU A 288 8.30 44.25 -3.81
CA LEU A 288 6.92 44.73 -3.94
C LEU A 288 6.57 45.83 -2.94
N LYS A 289 7.07 45.76 -1.70
CA LYS A 289 6.87 46.79 -0.66
C LYS A 289 7.83 47.98 -0.80
N GLY A 290 8.97 47.78 -1.45
CA GLY A 290 10.02 48.78 -1.56
C GLY A 290 9.58 50.06 -2.28
N ILE A 291 9.82 51.21 -1.64
CA ILE A 291 9.75 52.56 -2.22
C ILE A 291 11.20 53.06 -2.38
N GLY A 292 11.56 53.80 -3.42
CA GLY A 292 12.91 54.41 -3.54
C GLY A 292 13.44 54.64 -4.95
N LEU A 293 14.61 55.31 -5.02
CA LEU A 293 15.28 55.78 -6.24
C LEU A 293 15.65 54.66 -7.24
N PRO A 294 15.77 54.94 -8.55
CA PRO A 294 15.97 53.93 -9.63
C PRO A 294 17.14 52.95 -9.41
N ASN A 295 18.28 53.42 -8.88
CA ASN A 295 19.44 52.55 -8.61
C ASN A 295 19.20 51.56 -7.46
N SER A 296 18.37 51.93 -6.48
CA SER A 296 17.91 51.04 -5.41
C SER A 296 16.82 50.09 -5.89
N HIS A 297 16.07 50.49 -6.92
CA HIS A 297 15.02 49.67 -7.54
C HIS A 297 15.63 48.47 -8.27
N LYS A 298 16.58 48.69 -9.18
CA LYS A 298 17.19 47.59 -9.96
C LYS A 298 17.88 46.54 -9.08
N LYS A 299 18.57 46.97 -8.01
CA LYS A 299 19.21 46.07 -7.02
C LYS A 299 18.20 45.16 -6.30
N ARG A 300 16.95 45.62 -6.10
CA ARG A 300 15.87 44.83 -5.50
C ARG A 300 15.09 44.01 -6.53
N ALA A 301 14.88 44.57 -7.72
CA ALA A 301 14.10 43.95 -8.78
C ALA A 301 14.79 42.70 -9.34
N VAL A 302 16.08 42.77 -9.68
CA VAL A 302 16.79 41.64 -10.32
C VAL A 302 16.70 40.35 -9.50
N PRO A 303 16.97 40.34 -8.18
CA PRO A 303 16.75 39.15 -7.34
C PRO A 303 15.30 38.70 -7.31
N ALA A 304 14.34 39.62 -7.13
CA ALA A 304 12.91 39.27 -7.09
C ALA A 304 12.42 38.63 -8.39
N TRP A 305 12.88 39.12 -9.55
CA TRP A 305 12.56 38.55 -10.86
C TRP A 305 13.12 37.12 -11.01
N LYS A 306 14.33 36.86 -10.48
CA LYS A 306 14.90 35.50 -10.44
C LYS A 306 14.05 34.56 -9.59
N GLU A 307 13.63 35.01 -8.42
CA GLU A 307 12.79 34.21 -7.51
C GLU A 307 11.41 33.90 -8.12
N MET A 308 10.82 34.85 -8.87
CA MET A 308 9.58 34.59 -9.62
C MET A 308 9.78 33.59 -10.75
N ALA A 309 10.85 33.72 -11.55
CA ALA A 309 11.17 32.74 -12.58
C ALA A 309 11.35 31.35 -11.95
N LYS A 310 12.08 31.27 -10.82
CA LYS A 310 12.26 30.02 -10.08
C LYS A 310 10.93 29.42 -9.61
N ALA A 311 10.03 30.23 -9.07
CA ALA A 311 8.70 29.76 -8.64
C ALA A 311 7.91 29.12 -9.78
N PHE A 312 7.81 29.81 -10.92
CA PHE A 312 7.08 29.30 -12.08
C PHE A 312 7.79 28.12 -12.76
N LEU A 313 9.12 28.03 -12.69
CA LEU A 313 9.86 26.83 -13.10
C LEU A 313 9.45 25.61 -12.27
N GLY A 314 9.37 25.73 -10.95
CA GLY A 314 8.91 24.64 -10.09
C GLY A 314 7.47 24.22 -10.39
N ILE A 315 6.56 25.18 -10.63
CA ILE A 315 5.17 24.91 -11.04
C ILE A 315 5.12 24.18 -12.39
N ASN A 316 5.93 24.59 -13.37
CA ASN A 316 6.03 23.93 -14.68
C ASN A 316 6.44 22.46 -14.53
N MET A 317 7.46 22.19 -13.71
CA MET A 317 7.93 20.83 -13.45
C MET A 317 6.84 19.96 -12.83
N MET A 318 6.17 20.44 -11.77
CA MET A 318 5.11 19.68 -11.10
C MET A 318 3.91 19.42 -12.05
N THR A 319 3.45 20.46 -12.75
CA THR A 319 2.28 20.38 -13.62
C THR A 319 2.52 19.43 -14.79
N LYS A 320 3.73 19.48 -15.38
CA LYS A 320 4.11 18.58 -16.48
C LYS A 320 4.08 17.12 -16.06
N GLU A 321 4.64 16.78 -14.90
CA GLU A 321 4.62 15.41 -14.40
C GLU A 321 3.19 14.97 -14.04
N PHE A 322 2.34 15.87 -13.53
CA PHE A 322 0.93 15.58 -13.26
C PHE A 322 0.13 15.30 -14.54
N ILE A 323 0.34 16.08 -15.60
CA ILE A 323 -0.24 15.84 -16.93
C ILE A 323 0.18 14.48 -17.48
N GLN A 324 1.47 14.15 -17.40
CA GLN A 324 1.99 12.87 -17.88
C GLN A 324 1.38 11.68 -17.11
N TYR A 325 1.26 11.82 -15.79
CA TYR A 325 0.62 10.81 -14.96
C TYR A 325 -0.85 10.59 -15.33
N ILE A 326 -1.66 11.65 -15.37
CA ILE A 326 -3.08 11.53 -15.73
C ILE A 326 -3.24 10.98 -17.15
N GLY A 327 -2.40 11.43 -18.10
CA GLY A 327 -2.39 10.92 -19.47
C GLY A 327 -2.12 9.43 -19.55
N SER A 328 -1.34 8.87 -18.62
CA SER A 328 -1.04 7.44 -18.56
C SER A 328 -2.18 6.58 -18.00
N LEU A 329 -3.17 7.17 -17.33
CA LEU A 329 -4.31 6.45 -16.79
C LEU A 329 -5.14 5.84 -17.93
N LYS A 330 -5.27 4.51 -17.90
CA LYS A 330 -6.13 3.77 -18.84
C LYS A 330 -7.58 3.87 -18.36
N ILE A 331 -8.44 4.46 -19.18
CA ILE A 331 -9.87 4.62 -18.91
C ILE A 331 -10.62 3.91 -20.02
N GLU A 332 -11.41 2.89 -19.66
CA GLU A 332 -12.21 2.13 -20.63
C GLU A 332 -13.49 2.89 -21.02
N ASN A 333 -14.01 3.72 -20.12
CA ASN A 333 -15.21 4.50 -20.37
C ASN A 333 -14.94 5.69 -21.31
N SER A 334 -15.56 5.68 -22.50
CA SER A 334 -15.32 6.70 -23.53
C SER A 334 -15.73 8.12 -23.15
N ASN A 335 -16.75 8.29 -22.29
CA ASN A 335 -17.15 9.61 -21.80
C ASN A 335 -16.15 10.15 -20.78
N LEU A 336 -15.72 9.31 -19.82
CA LEU A 336 -14.71 9.70 -18.85
C LEU A 336 -13.35 9.96 -19.54
N GLN A 337 -13.03 9.24 -20.62
CA GLN A 337 -11.86 9.52 -21.44
C GLN A 337 -11.91 10.93 -22.04
N LYS A 338 -13.09 11.38 -22.54
CA LYS A 338 -13.26 12.78 -23.01
C LYS A 338 -13.12 13.81 -21.89
N GLU A 339 -13.64 13.51 -20.70
CA GLU A 339 -13.49 14.38 -19.53
C GLU A 339 -12.02 14.48 -19.10
N LYS A 340 -11.30 13.34 -19.08
CA LYS A 340 -9.85 13.28 -18.85
C LYS A 340 -9.08 14.12 -19.87
N ASP A 341 -9.39 13.98 -21.16
CA ASP A 341 -8.72 14.72 -22.22
C ASP A 341 -9.00 16.23 -22.13
N SER A 342 -10.23 16.59 -21.75
CA SER A 342 -10.61 17.99 -21.48
C SER A 342 -9.84 18.55 -20.28
N PHE A 343 -9.66 17.76 -19.22
CA PHE A 343 -8.87 18.15 -18.07
C PHE A 343 -7.38 18.28 -18.40
N ILE A 344 -6.82 17.34 -19.15
CA ILE A 344 -5.44 17.43 -19.66
C ILE A 344 -5.27 18.69 -20.52
N SER A 345 -6.25 19.02 -21.37
CA SER A 345 -6.24 20.27 -22.14
C SER A 345 -6.23 21.50 -21.23
N LEU A 346 -7.04 21.51 -20.17
CA LEU A 346 -7.06 22.56 -19.17
C LEU A 346 -5.72 22.70 -18.42
N LEU A 347 -5.12 21.57 -18.01
CA LEU A 347 -3.79 21.55 -17.39
C LEU A 347 -2.69 21.98 -18.36
N ASN A 348 -2.79 21.65 -19.66
CA ASN A 348 -1.87 22.17 -20.68
C ASN A 348 -2.00 23.68 -20.85
N ASN A 349 -3.22 24.23 -20.75
CA ASN A 349 -3.42 25.68 -20.73
C ASN A 349 -2.82 26.32 -19.48
N PHE A 350 -2.96 25.67 -18.31
CA PHE A 350 -2.28 26.08 -17.08
C PHE A 350 -0.76 26.07 -17.25
N LEU A 351 -0.21 24.96 -17.77
CA LEU A 351 1.22 24.79 -18.02
C LEU A 351 1.74 25.84 -19.00
N ARG A 352 0.99 26.13 -20.07
CA ARG A 352 1.34 27.18 -21.02
C ARG A 352 1.42 28.54 -20.34
N TRP A 353 0.42 28.89 -19.53
CA TRP A 353 0.45 30.13 -18.75
C TRP A 353 1.68 30.20 -17.86
N THR A 354 1.98 29.15 -17.10
CA THR A 354 3.12 29.14 -16.19
C THR A 354 4.46 29.16 -16.92
N TYR A 355 4.54 28.58 -18.13
CA TYR A 355 5.69 28.72 -19.03
C TYR A 355 5.86 30.14 -19.56
N ASP A 356 4.77 30.77 -20.02
CA ASP A 356 4.80 32.14 -20.52
C ASP A 356 5.27 33.10 -19.42
N VAL A 357 4.75 32.95 -18.20
CA VAL A 357 5.20 33.72 -17.03
C VAL A 357 6.67 33.45 -16.71
N TYR A 358 7.09 32.18 -16.65
CA TYR A 358 8.52 31.83 -16.46
C TYR A 358 9.41 32.54 -17.49
N ASN A 359 9.07 32.48 -18.78
CA ASN A 359 9.85 33.07 -19.85
C ASN A 359 9.89 34.60 -19.77
N ASN A 360 8.75 35.23 -19.46
CA ASN A 360 8.65 36.67 -19.24
C ASN A 360 9.60 37.14 -18.14
N TYR A 361 9.58 36.45 -17.00
CA TYR A 361 10.47 36.77 -15.88
C TYR A 361 11.93 36.44 -16.18
N ASN A 362 12.21 35.27 -16.76
CA ASN A 362 13.58 34.85 -17.07
C ASN A 362 14.28 35.80 -18.07
N ALA A 363 13.58 36.21 -19.13
CA ALA A 363 14.09 37.18 -20.10
C ALA A 363 14.27 38.60 -19.50
N GLY A 364 13.50 38.94 -18.47
CA GLY A 364 13.55 40.23 -17.78
C GLY A 364 14.55 40.31 -16.62
N ILE A 365 15.19 39.22 -16.21
CA ILE A 365 16.09 39.17 -15.04
C ILE A 365 17.15 40.27 -15.09
N ALA A 366 17.88 40.42 -16.21
CA ALA A 366 18.96 41.42 -16.30
C ALA A 366 18.46 42.87 -16.32
N LYS A 367 17.17 43.06 -16.62
CA LYS A 367 16.54 44.36 -16.82
C LYS A 367 15.92 44.87 -15.52
N GLY A 368 15.35 44.01 -14.69
CA GLY A 368 14.83 44.36 -13.36
C GLY A 368 13.78 45.47 -13.44
N TYR A 369 12.77 45.26 -14.28
CA TYR A 369 11.72 46.22 -14.61
C TYR A 369 10.83 46.58 -13.42
N ASP A 370 10.05 47.66 -13.58
CA ASP A 370 9.13 48.21 -12.58
C ASP A 370 7.97 47.27 -12.19
N LYS A 371 7.19 47.70 -11.18
CA LYS A 371 6.08 46.92 -10.62
C LYS A 371 4.91 46.77 -11.60
N ILE A 372 4.74 47.69 -12.54
CA ILE A 372 3.69 47.60 -13.56
C ILE A 372 4.05 46.48 -14.53
N THR A 373 5.28 46.48 -15.01
CA THR A 373 5.83 45.44 -15.89
C THR A 373 5.84 44.08 -15.19
N TRP A 374 6.17 44.04 -13.89
CA TRP A 374 6.04 42.84 -13.06
C TRP A 374 4.62 42.27 -13.11
N ALA A 375 3.60 43.09 -12.82
CA ALA A 375 2.21 42.66 -12.83
C ALA A 375 1.75 42.19 -14.22
N GLN A 376 2.15 42.90 -15.28
CA GLN A 376 1.86 42.51 -16.67
C GLN A 376 2.47 41.15 -17.02
N ASN A 377 3.70 40.88 -16.57
CA ASN A 377 4.41 39.63 -16.85
C ASN A 377 3.84 38.39 -16.16
N LEU A 378 2.96 38.56 -15.17
CA LEU A 378 2.16 37.46 -14.62
C LEU A 378 1.07 36.97 -15.56
N ASN A 379 0.73 37.73 -16.61
CA ASN A 379 -0.29 37.39 -17.60
C ASN A 379 -1.58 36.82 -16.97
N LEU A 380 -2.09 37.50 -15.96
CA LEU A 380 -3.15 36.98 -15.08
C LEU A 380 -4.44 36.64 -15.84
N THR A 381 -4.73 37.31 -16.96
CA THR A 381 -5.90 36.99 -17.78
C THR A 381 -5.90 35.54 -18.26
N GLN A 382 -4.75 35.01 -18.67
CA GLN A 382 -4.61 33.62 -19.11
C GLN A 382 -4.77 32.66 -17.94
N GLY A 383 -4.09 32.95 -16.82
CA GLY A 383 -4.12 32.12 -15.62
C GLY A 383 -5.51 32.04 -14.98
N LEU A 384 -6.16 33.19 -14.75
CA LEU A 384 -7.46 33.25 -14.08
C LEU A 384 -8.55 32.50 -14.84
N ARG A 385 -8.55 32.51 -16.17
CA ARG A 385 -9.51 31.71 -16.97
C ARG A 385 -9.39 30.22 -16.66
N VAL A 386 -8.16 29.71 -16.57
CA VAL A 386 -7.89 28.30 -16.27
C VAL A 386 -8.25 27.99 -14.83
N LEU A 387 -7.87 28.85 -13.88
CA LEU A 387 -8.20 28.70 -12.46
C LEU A 387 -9.72 28.75 -12.20
N ASN A 388 -10.45 29.62 -12.90
CA ASN A 388 -11.90 29.72 -12.79
C ASN A 388 -12.61 28.44 -13.22
N ILE A 389 -12.13 27.77 -14.26
CA ILE A 389 -12.68 26.47 -14.68
C ILE A 389 -12.28 25.38 -13.68
N LEU A 390 -11.00 25.33 -13.28
CA LEU A 390 -10.51 24.31 -12.34
C LEU A 390 -11.24 24.36 -11.00
N PHE A 391 -11.49 25.55 -10.49
CA PHE A 391 -12.17 25.79 -9.22
C PHE A 391 -13.65 26.11 -9.39
N ASP A 392 -14.24 25.89 -10.56
CA ASP A 392 -15.67 26.13 -10.73
C ASP A 392 -16.47 25.28 -9.75
N ILE A 393 -17.36 25.93 -9.00
CA ILE A 393 -18.23 25.31 -8.01
C ILE A 393 -19.43 26.22 -7.77
N LYS A 394 -20.63 25.64 -7.67
CA LYS A 394 -21.85 26.41 -7.40
C LYS A 394 -22.18 26.52 -5.92
N SER A 395 -22.32 25.39 -5.23
CA SER A 395 -22.72 25.39 -3.82
C SER A 395 -22.29 24.15 -3.05
N SER A 396 -22.18 23.00 -3.72
CA SER A 396 -21.90 21.72 -3.09
C SER A 396 -20.70 21.02 -3.74
N PRO A 397 -20.09 20.01 -3.07
CA PRO A 397 -19.04 19.20 -3.68
C PRO A 397 -19.42 18.59 -5.04
N LYS A 398 -20.70 18.23 -5.24
CA LYS A 398 -21.22 17.65 -6.49
C LYS A 398 -21.18 18.61 -7.69
N ASP A 399 -21.19 19.92 -7.42
CA ASP A 399 -21.14 20.94 -8.47
C ASP A 399 -19.71 21.36 -8.82
N SER A 400 -18.70 20.81 -8.14
CA SER A 400 -17.29 21.13 -8.38
C SER A 400 -16.79 20.44 -9.63
N TYR A 401 -16.21 21.19 -10.57
CA TYR A 401 -15.59 20.62 -11.76
C TYR A 401 -14.46 19.64 -11.39
N LEU A 402 -13.56 20.05 -10.49
CA LEU A 402 -12.41 19.25 -10.07
C LEU A 402 -12.83 17.98 -9.32
N LEU A 403 -13.77 18.09 -8.36
CA LEU A 403 -14.19 16.94 -7.57
C LEU A 403 -14.97 15.93 -8.42
N SER A 404 -15.84 16.39 -9.32
CA SER A 404 -16.60 15.52 -10.22
C SER A 404 -15.70 14.74 -11.18
N LEU A 405 -14.66 15.38 -11.71
CA LEU A 405 -13.67 14.68 -12.54
C LEU A 405 -12.94 13.58 -11.74
N LEU A 406 -12.44 13.92 -10.55
CA LEU A 406 -11.75 12.96 -9.69
C LEU A 406 -12.68 11.83 -9.26
N ALA A 407 -13.93 12.14 -8.89
CA ALA A 407 -14.97 11.15 -8.59
C ALA A 407 -15.23 10.22 -9.78
N GLY A 408 -15.19 10.73 -11.01
CA GLY A 408 -15.25 9.92 -12.23
C GLY A 408 -14.09 8.91 -12.33
N VAL A 409 -12.86 9.35 -12.04
CA VAL A 409 -11.64 8.50 -12.06
C VAL A 409 -11.67 7.42 -10.98
N PHE A 410 -12.13 7.75 -9.78
CA PHE A 410 -12.27 6.79 -8.66
C PHE A 410 -13.62 6.06 -8.64
N GLY A 411 -14.48 6.31 -9.63
CA GLY A 411 -15.76 5.65 -9.77
C GLY A 411 -15.61 4.17 -10.12
N GLU A 412 -16.42 3.33 -9.48
CA GLU A 412 -16.53 1.89 -9.73
C GLU A 412 -16.75 1.59 -11.22
N ASN A 413 -15.88 0.77 -11.81
CA ASN A 413 -15.87 0.37 -13.24
C ASN A 413 -15.78 1.54 -14.24
N LYS A 414 -15.36 2.73 -13.82
CA LYS A 414 -15.26 3.90 -14.72
C LYS A 414 -13.82 4.30 -15.00
N GLY A 415 -12.96 4.32 -13.97
CA GLY A 415 -11.56 4.70 -14.09
C GLY A 415 -10.61 3.64 -13.53
N ILE A 416 -9.93 3.96 -12.43
CA ILE A 416 -8.91 3.08 -11.83
C ILE A 416 -9.45 2.18 -10.71
N THR A 417 -10.75 2.26 -10.43
CA THR A 417 -11.40 1.48 -9.36
C THR A 417 -12.22 0.34 -9.96
N ASP A 418 -11.82 -0.89 -9.68
CA ASP A 418 -12.52 -2.13 -10.04
C ASP A 418 -13.87 -2.22 -9.31
N SER A 419 -13.86 -2.03 -7.99
CA SER A 419 -15.10 -2.04 -7.20
C SER A 419 -14.99 -1.24 -5.93
N ILE A 420 -16.13 -0.81 -5.41
CA ILE A 420 -16.24 -0.24 -4.07
C ILE A 420 -17.01 -1.22 -3.18
N ASP A 421 -16.34 -1.77 -2.17
CA ASP A 421 -16.92 -2.73 -1.23
C ASP A 421 -16.52 -2.34 0.20
N GLU A 422 -17.51 -2.06 1.03
CA GLU A 422 -17.30 -1.67 2.43
C GLU A 422 -16.37 -2.66 3.14
N THR A 423 -15.36 -2.12 3.81
CA THR A 423 -14.43 -2.86 4.63
C THR A 423 -14.67 -2.62 6.12
N SER A 424 -14.33 -3.62 6.90
CA SER A 424 -14.44 -3.61 8.35
C SER A 424 -13.10 -4.03 8.95
N TRP A 425 -12.77 -3.52 10.14
CA TRP A 425 -11.62 -3.98 10.91
C TRP A 425 -11.89 -5.26 11.69
N THR A 426 -13.17 -5.64 11.84
CA THR A 426 -13.58 -6.87 12.53
C THR A 426 -13.93 -7.99 11.54
N PRO A 427 -13.44 -9.23 11.75
CA PRO A 427 -13.74 -10.37 10.90
C PRO A 427 -15.08 -11.05 11.22
N LYS A 428 -15.83 -10.59 12.25
CA LYS A 428 -17.01 -11.25 12.81
C LYS A 428 -18.01 -11.77 11.76
N LYS A 429 -18.30 -10.96 10.73
CA LYS A 429 -19.23 -11.33 9.65
C LYS A 429 -18.72 -12.48 8.78
N GLN A 430 -17.39 -12.62 8.61
CA GLN A 430 -16.76 -13.66 7.80
C GLN A 430 -16.47 -14.94 8.59
N THR A 431 -16.24 -14.84 9.90
CA THR A 431 -15.77 -15.96 10.72
C THR A 431 -16.87 -16.78 11.38
N LYS A 432 -18.14 -16.38 11.26
CA LYS A 432 -19.30 -17.12 11.79
C LYS A 432 -19.08 -17.48 13.27
N ALA A 433 -19.12 -18.77 13.62
CA ALA A 433 -19.00 -19.28 14.99
C ALA A 433 -17.55 -19.54 15.46
N LEU A 434 -16.52 -19.21 14.65
CA LEU A 434 -15.13 -19.41 15.05
C LEU A 434 -14.76 -18.50 16.23
N THR A 435 -13.90 -19.00 17.13
CA THR A 435 -13.37 -18.19 18.23
C THR A 435 -12.45 -17.11 17.68
N ILE A 436 -12.74 -15.86 18.04
CA ILE A 436 -11.93 -14.68 17.70
C ILE A 436 -11.19 -14.23 18.96
N ILE A 437 -9.86 -14.27 18.92
CA ILE A 437 -8.98 -13.59 19.87
C ILE A 437 -8.77 -12.17 19.34
N ASP A 438 -9.50 -11.21 19.91
CA ASP A 438 -9.40 -9.81 19.51
C ASP A 438 -8.26 -9.09 20.26
N VAL A 439 -7.41 -8.40 19.51
CA VAL A 439 -6.19 -7.74 19.98
C VAL A 439 -6.20 -6.28 19.48
N PRO A 440 -6.94 -5.39 20.14
CA PRO A 440 -6.87 -3.96 19.84
C PRO A 440 -5.50 -3.41 20.26
N ILE A 441 -4.89 -2.58 19.40
CA ILE A 441 -3.54 -2.03 19.63
C ILE A 441 -3.48 -0.50 19.53
N PHE A 442 -4.62 0.18 19.45
CA PHE A 442 -4.69 1.65 19.36
C PHE A 442 -3.95 2.37 20.49
N GLU A 443 -3.88 1.79 21.70
CA GLU A 443 -3.15 2.39 22.83
C GLU A 443 -1.64 2.50 22.58
N SER A 444 -1.11 1.62 21.72
CA SER A 444 0.31 1.64 21.31
C SER A 444 0.58 2.58 20.14
N ASP A 445 -0.44 3.16 19.51
CA ASP A 445 -0.27 4.15 18.46
C ASP A 445 0.09 5.51 19.08
N PRO A 446 1.23 6.13 18.69
CA PRO A 446 1.60 7.47 19.14
C PRO A 446 0.47 8.52 19.04
N TYR A 447 -0.41 8.38 18.04
CA TYR A 447 -1.55 9.28 17.85
C TYR A 447 -2.56 9.24 19.00
N ASN A 448 -2.70 8.09 19.69
CA ASN A 448 -3.64 7.93 20.80
C ASN A 448 -3.39 8.95 21.92
N SER A 449 -2.10 9.20 22.22
CA SER A 449 -1.68 10.15 23.25
C SER A 449 -2.03 11.61 22.96
N ARG A 450 -2.51 11.92 21.75
CA ARG A 450 -2.89 13.28 21.34
C ARG A 450 -4.32 13.66 21.75
N ASN A 451 -5.09 12.72 22.30
CA ASN A 451 -6.48 12.93 22.72
C ASN A 451 -7.39 13.42 21.57
N LYS A 452 -7.10 12.98 20.34
CA LYS A 452 -7.83 13.34 19.12
C LYS A 452 -8.80 12.27 18.61
N ARG A 453 -9.14 11.30 19.47
CA ARG A 453 -10.00 10.17 19.10
C ARG A 453 -11.38 10.61 18.62
N LYS A 454 -12.00 11.57 19.31
CA LYS A 454 -13.33 12.08 18.97
C LYS A 454 -13.35 12.74 17.59
N GLU A 455 -12.35 13.55 17.27
CA GLU A 455 -12.20 14.20 15.98
C GLU A 455 -11.95 13.17 14.86
N PHE A 456 -11.10 12.18 15.11
CA PHE A 456 -10.86 11.08 14.19
C PHE A 456 -12.13 10.27 13.90
N ASP A 457 -12.86 9.84 14.95
CA ASP A 457 -14.08 9.06 14.78
C ASP A 457 -15.16 9.85 14.01
N ALA A 458 -15.29 11.15 14.27
CA ALA A 458 -16.23 12.01 13.54
C ALA A 458 -15.84 12.17 12.06
N PHE A 459 -14.55 12.37 11.77
CA PHE A 459 -14.02 12.42 10.41
C PHE A 459 -14.26 11.10 9.68
N LEU A 460 -13.86 9.98 10.28
CA LEU A 460 -13.96 8.65 9.69
C LEU A 460 -15.42 8.29 9.38
N LYS A 461 -16.33 8.52 10.35
CA LYS A 461 -17.76 8.28 10.15
C LYS A 461 -18.32 9.10 8.99
N GLY A 462 -17.90 10.36 8.87
CA GLY A 462 -18.31 11.22 7.75
C GLY A 462 -17.79 10.73 6.40
N ALA A 463 -16.52 10.32 6.34
CA ALA A 463 -15.90 9.79 5.13
C ALA A 463 -16.53 8.44 4.71
N GLN A 464 -16.71 7.51 5.64
CA GLN A 464 -17.41 6.24 5.42
C GLN A 464 -18.85 6.48 4.96
N GLY A 465 -19.57 7.41 5.60
CA GLY A 465 -20.92 7.79 5.18
C GLY A 465 -20.99 8.26 3.73
N ALA A 466 -20.03 9.07 3.29
CA ALA A 466 -19.93 9.52 1.90
C ALA A 466 -19.65 8.35 0.93
N VAL A 467 -18.74 7.43 1.26
CA VAL A 467 -18.50 6.21 0.45
C VAL A 467 -19.79 5.38 0.33
N TYR A 468 -20.46 5.13 1.45
CA TYR A 468 -21.64 4.25 1.48
C TYR A 468 -22.85 4.87 0.78
N ALA A 469 -22.97 6.21 0.81
CA ALA A 469 -23.95 6.97 0.05
C ALA A 469 -23.59 7.11 -1.45
N ARG A 470 -22.42 6.61 -1.87
CA ARG A 470 -21.86 6.77 -3.23
C ARG A 470 -21.67 8.24 -3.62
N GLU A 471 -21.33 9.10 -2.65
CA GLU A 471 -21.05 10.52 -2.83
C GLU A 471 -19.54 10.77 -2.84
N LEU A 472 -18.88 10.35 -3.93
CA LEU A 472 -17.41 10.41 -4.03
C LEU A 472 -16.87 11.84 -4.00
N GLU A 473 -17.60 12.82 -4.52
CA GLU A 473 -17.22 14.23 -4.44
C GLU A 473 -17.21 14.73 -2.98
N ASP A 474 -18.16 14.29 -2.16
CA ASP A 474 -18.20 14.62 -0.73
C ASP A 474 -17.05 13.95 0.03
N LEU A 475 -16.77 12.68 -0.26
CA LEU A 475 -15.60 11.98 0.26
C LEU A 475 -14.31 12.72 -0.08
N LEU A 476 -14.10 13.04 -1.36
CA LEU A 476 -12.91 13.75 -1.82
C LEU A 476 -12.77 15.10 -1.13
N MET A 477 -13.86 15.87 -0.99
CA MET A 477 -13.84 17.14 -0.27
C MET A 477 -13.44 16.96 1.21
N ARG A 478 -13.92 15.91 1.89
CA ARG A 478 -13.50 15.60 3.27
C ARG A 478 -12.03 15.28 3.38
N LEU A 479 -11.50 14.47 2.45
CA LEU A 479 -10.08 14.14 2.40
C LEU A 479 -9.24 15.39 2.12
N PHE A 480 -9.60 16.18 1.09
CA PHE A 480 -8.88 17.41 0.73
C PHE A 480 -8.87 18.44 1.83
N SER A 481 -9.97 18.56 2.57
CA SER A 481 -10.07 19.50 3.69
C SER A 481 -9.04 19.22 4.77
N GLN A 482 -8.49 18.00 4.89
CA GLN A 482 -7.45 17.71 5.90
C GLN A 482 -6.06 18.22 5.50
N PHE A 483 -5.85 18.62 4.24
CA PHE A 483 -4.58 19.14 3.74
C PHE A 483 -4.51 20.67 3.73
N ILE A 484 -5.64 21.36 3.90
CA ILE A 484 -5.73 22.83 3.84
C ILE A 484 -6.47 23.33 5.06
N LYS A 485 -5.81 24.14 5.90
CA LYS A 485 -6.49 24.74 7.04
C LYS A 485 -7.45 25.84 6.58
N PRO A 486 -8.59 26.03 7.25
CA PRO A 486 -9.47 27.16 6.99
C PRO A 486 -8.71 28.51 7.01
N SER A 487 -7.81 28.71 7.97
CA SER A 487 -7.00 29.94 8.08
C SER A 487 -6.07 30.17 6.89
N GLU A 488 -5.52 29.11 6.29
CA GLU A 488 -4.64 29.20 5.13
C GLU A 488 -5.43 29.61 3.88
N LEU A 489 -6.58 28.97 3.64
CA LEU A 489 -7.45 29.31 2.53
C LEU A 489 -8.02 30.73 2.67
N LYS A 490 -8.38 31.15 3.90
CA LYS A 490 -8.79 32.52 4.19
C LYS A 490 -7.70 33.54 3.86
N THR A 491 -6.44 33.20 4.11
CA THR A 491 -5.29 34.04 3.76
C THR A 491 -5.14 34.17 2.25
N ILE A 492 -5.33 33.08 1.49
CA ILE A 492 -5.33 33.12 0.02
C ILE A 492 -6.45 34.03 -0.50
N ILE A 493 -7.67 33.89 0.01
CA ILE A 493 -8.81 34.74 -0.35
C ILE A 493 -8.50 36.22 -0.05
N LYS A 494 -7.85 36.51 1.08
CA LYS A 494 -7.42 37.86 1.40
C LYS A 494 -6.44 38.43 0.38
N TYR A 495 -5.46 37.65 -0.09
CA TYR A 495 -4.55 38.11 -1.13
C TYR A 495 -5.27 38.36 -2.47
N VAL A 496 -6.27 37.54 -2.80
CA VAL A 496 -7.14 37.78 -3.98
C VAL A 496 -7.92 39.09 -3.82
N ASN A 497 -8.47 39.37 -2.63
CA ASN A 497 -9.14 40.64 -2.34
C ASN A 497 -8.19 41.85 -2.46
N GLU A 498 -6.97 41.73 -1.95
CA GLU A 498 -5.98 42.81 -2.04
C GLU A 498 -5.57 43.10 -3.49
N ALA A 499 -5.57 42.09 -4.38
CA ALA A 499 -5.27 42.25 -5.80
C ALA A 499 -6.39 42.98 -6.58
N GLU A 500 -7.63 42.97 -6.09
CA GLU A 500 -8.78 43.63 -6.73
C GLU A 500 -8.60 45.16 -6.80
N TYR A 501 -7.94 45.76 -5.80
CA TYR A 501 -7.73 47.21 -5.74
C TYR A 501 -6.85 47.78 -6.87
N ILE A 502 -6.15 46.93 -7.62
CA ILE A 502 -5.21 47.32 -8.68
C ILE A 502 -5.57 46.72 -10.04
N ILE A 503 -6.69 46.00 -10.13
CA ILE A 503 -7.14 45.29 -11.32
C ILE A 503 -8.47 45.91 -11.79
N THR A 504 -8.61 46.17 -13.09
CA THR A 504 -9.83 46.76 -13.68
C THR A 504 -10.26 46.04 -14.96
N GLY A 505 -11.53 46.17 -15.35
CA GLY A 505 -12.05 45.62 -16.61
C GLY A 505 -12.27 44.11 -16.57
N ASN A 506 -12.03 43.40 -17.69
CA ASN A 506 -12.25 41.94 -17.78
C ASN A 506 -11.45 41.15 -16.73
N LEU A 507 -10.26 41.63 -16.35
CA LEU A 507 -9.44 40.98 -15.34
C LEU A 507 -10.09 41.04 -13.95
N ASP A 508 -10.85 42.10 -13.65
CA ASP A 508 -11.63 42.23 -12.41
C ASP A 508 -12.78 41.22 -12.34
N GLU A 509 -13.51 41.03 -13.44
CA GLU A 509 -14.58 40.03 -13.53
C GLU A 509 -14.06 38.60 -13.32
N GLN A 510 -12.92 38.27 -13.94
CA GLN A 510 -12.28 36.96 -13.76
C GLN A 510 -11.78 36.76 -12.33
N LEU A 511 -11.24 37.80 -11.69
CA LEU A 511 -10.78 37.74 -10.30
C LEU A 511 -11.93 37.56 -9.31
N LYS A 512 -13.05 38.27 -9.52
CA LYS A 512 -14.28 38.14 -8.73
C LYS A 512 -14.86 36.73 -8.81
N THR A 513 -14.85 36.14 -10.00
CA THR A 513 -15.27 34.75 -10.21
C THR A 513 -14.41 33.79 -9.40
N LEU A 514 -13.08 33.93 -9.47
CA LEU A 514 -12.16 33.09 -8.72
C LEU A 514 -12.37 33.23 -7.21
N ARG A 515 -12.51 34.46 -6.72
CA ARG A 515 -12.82 34.71 -5.30
C ARG A 515 -14.08 33.99 -4.87
N GLY A 516 -15.18 34.16 -5.61
CA GLY A 516 -16.45 33.53 -5.25
C GLY A 516 -16.34 31.99 -5.19
N ASN A 517 -15.58 31.40 -6.12
CA ASN A 517 -15.26 29.97 -6.09
C ASN A 517 -14.46 29.59 -4.83
N LEU A 518 -13.40 30.34 -4.51
CA LEU A 518 -12.57 30.09 -3.32
C LEU A 518 -13.34 30.26 -2.01
N GLU A 519 -14.25 31.22 -1.91
CA GLU A 519 -15.12 31.43 -0.73
C GLU A 519 -16.09 30.25 -0.53
N ARG A 520 -16.60 29.67 -1.62
CA ARG A 520 -17.40 28.45 -1.57
C ARG A 520 -16.58 27.25 -1.10
N TYR A 521 -15.37 27.07 -1.62
CA TYR A 521 -14.45 26.06 -1.09
C TYR A 521 -14.09 26.31 0.38
N TYR A 522 -13.90 27.57 0.80
CA TYR A 522 -13.63 27.91 2.20
C TYR A 522 -14.74 27.42 3.11
N SER A 523 -16.00 27.66 2.74
CA SER A 523 -17.15 27.16 3.52
C SER A 523 -17.14 25.63 3.64
N LEU A 524 -16.74 24.91 2.60
CA LEU A 524 -16.62 23.45 2.61
C LEU A 524 -15.44 22.98 3.45
N VAL A 525 -14.28 23.62 3.33
CA VAL A 525 -13.08 23.32 4.11
C VAL A 525 -13.35 23.57 5.60
N GLU A 526 -13.98 24.69 5.96
CA GLU A 526 -14.36 25.00 7.34
C GLU A 526 -15.33 23.94 7.91
N LYS A 527 -16.29 23.48 7.09
CA LYS A 527 -17.23 22.43 7.48
C LYS A 527 -16.56 21.07 7.71
N TYR A 528 -15.58 20.70 6.89
CA TYR A 528 -15.03 19.34 6.87
C TYR A 528 -13.65 19.19 7.51
N TYR A 529 -12.95 20.27 7.80
CA TYR A 529 -11.66 20.23 8.50
C TYR A 529 -11.86 19.67 9.91
N ALA A 530 -11.22 18.52 10.19
CA ALA A 530 -11.45 17.81 11.45
C ALA A 530 -10.41 18.13 12.53
N GLY A 531 -9.33 18.86 12.20
CA GLY A 531 -8.30 19.21 13.18
C GLY A 531 -7.62 17.98 13.80
N LEU A 532 -7.31 16.98 12.97
CA LEU A 532 -6.72 15.70 13.37
C LEU A 532 -5.29 15.84 13.90
N VAL A 533 -4.57 16.87 13.47
CA VAL A 533 -3.15 17.06 13.83
C VAL A 533 -3.03 18.09 14.95
N THR A 534 -2.17 17.85 15.93
CA THR A 534 -1.87 18.82 16.98
C THR A 534 -0.88 19.89 16.51
N ALA A 535 -0.96 21.10 17.08
CA ALA A 535 0.00 22.17 16.77
C ALA A 535 1.46 21.75 17.05
N GLN A 536 1.68 20.95 18.10
CA GLN A 536 3.02 20.44 18.42
C GLN A 536 3.54 19.48 17.35
N ASP A 537 2.70 18.58 16.84
CA ASP A 537 3.11 17.63 15.79
C ASP A 537 3.35 18.34 14.44
N GLU A 538 2.64 19.44 14.15
CA GLU A 538 2.91 20.27 12.98
C GLU A 538 4.31 20.90 13.00
N ILE A 539 4.73 21.37 14.18
CA ILE A 539 6.07 21.92 14.39
C ILE A 539 7.13 20.81 14.33
N THR A 540 6.88 19.71 15.04
CA THR A 540 7.84 18.60 15.19
C THR A 540 8.11 17.89 13.88
N PHE A 541 7.08 17.68 13.06
CA PHE A 541 7.16 16.96 11.78
C PHE A 541 6.91 17.88 10.59
N LYS A 542 7.46 19.09 10.61
CA LYS A 542 7.23 20.12 9.59
C LYS A 542 7.52 19.60 8.16
N ASP A 543 8.63 18.89 7.99
CA ASP A 543 9.08 18.37 6.69
C ASP A 543 8.80 16.89 6.45
N GLU A 544 8.24 16.18 7.44
CA GLU A 544 7.98 14.73 7.40
C GLU A 544 6.48 14.43 7.57
N MET A 545 5.64 15.01 6.70
CA MET A 545 4.17 14.85 6.79
C MET A 545 3.71 13.39 6.94
N PRO A 546 4.24 12.39 6.22
CA PRO A 546 3.81 10.99 6.38
C PRO A 546 4.08 10.41 7.78
N LYS A 547 5.03 10.97 8.54
CA LYS A 547 5.34 10.55 9.92
C LYS A 547 4.59 11.36 10.98
N ARG A 548 3.88 12.42 10.58
CA ARG A 548 3.17 13.33 11.48
C ARG A 548 1.88 12.68 11.99
N PRO A 549 1.74 12.39 13.30
CA PRO A 549 0.53 11.79 13.86
C PRO A 549 -0.74 12.59 13.50
N GLY A 550 -1.79 11.88 13.10
CA GLY A 550 -3.09 12.45 12.72
C GLY A 550 -3.21 12.90 11.26
N THR A 551 -2.11 12.96 10.49
CA THR A 551 -2.23 13.18 9.03
C THR A 551 -2.82 11.95 8.36
N LEU A 552 -3.51 12.14 7.22
CA LEU A 552 -4.07 11.01 6.46
C LEU A 552 -2.99 10.00 6.05
N GLY A 553 -1.79 10.48 5.68
CA GLY A 553 -0.66 9.62 5.35
C GLY A 553 -0.18 8.77 6.54
N TYR A 554 -0.07 9.37 7.73
CA TYR A 554 0.27 8.62 8.95
C TYR A 554 -0.78 7.57 9.29
N LEU A 555 -2.06 7.95 9.27
CA LEU A 555 -3.19 7.06 9.60
C LEU A 555 -3.34 5.91 8.60
N ALA A 556 -2.95 6.12 7.33
CA ALA A 556 -2.96 5.11 6.29
C ALA A 556 -1.72 4.18 6.31
N MET A 557 -0.57 4.67 6.79
CA MET A 557 0.70 3.96 6.71
C MET A 557 1.21 3.49 8.08
N ALA A 558 1.50 4.43 8.98
CA ALA A 558 2.08 4.12 10.29
C ALA A 558 1.09 3.40 11.21
N SER A 559 -0.14 3.93 11.33
CA SER A 559 -1.20 3.30 12.12
C SER A 559 -1.56 1.92 11.57
N HIS A 560 -1.56 1.76 10.25
CA HIS A 560 -1.80 0.48 9.57
C HIS A 560 -0.71 -0.55 9.87
N SER A 561 0.55 -0.18 9.69
CA SER A 561 1.71 -1.08 9.88
C SER A 561 1.98 -1.49 11.33
N LEU A 562 1.42 -0.78 12.33
CA LEU A 562 1.68 -1.04 13.75
C LEU A 562 1.48 -2.53 14.12
N SER A 563 0.47 -3.19 13.55
CA SER A 563 0.11 -4.57 13.88
C SER A 563 1.20 -5.61 13.60
N HIS A 564 2.10 -5.36 12.65
CA HIS A 564 3.20 -6.27 12.31
C HIS A 564 4.56 -5.88 12.90
N THR A 565 4.64 -4.80 13.68
CA THR A 565 5.91 -4.31 14.24
C THR A 565 6.46 -5.20 15.34
N GLN A 566 5.61 -5.86 16.13
CA GLN A 566 6.01 -6.70 17.25
C GLN A 566 5.07 -7.89 17.46
N LEU A 567 5.53 -8.90 18.23
CA LEU A 567 4.69 -10.01 18.66
C LEU A 567 3.91 -9.62 19.93
N TRP A 568 2.63 -9.32 19.77
CA TRP A 568 1.74 -8.98 20.88
C TRP A 568 1.48 -10.20 21.77
N GLY A 569 1.42 -10.01 23.09
CA GLY A 569 1.29 -11.13 24.04
C GLY A 569 0.09 -12.04 23.78
N LYS A 570 -1.09 -11.47 23.48
CA LYS A 570 -2.29 -12.25 23.12
C LYS A 570 -2.13 -13.02 21.79
N VAL A 571 -1.33 -12.50 20.86
CA VAL A 571 -1.03 -13.19 19.59
C VAL A 571 -0.11 -14.38 19.86
N GLU A 572 0.94 -14.18 20.66
CA GLU A 572 1.84 -15.27 21.07
C GLU A 572 1.07 -16.39 21.77
N GLU A 573 0.22 -16.05 22.75
CA GLU A 573 -0.62 -17.01 23.46
C GLU A 573 -1.58 -17.74 22.50
N GLY A 574 -2.26 -16.99 21.64
CA GLY A 574 -3.18 -17.54 20.64
C GLY A 574 -2.50 -18.57 19.74
N LEU A 575 -1.32 -18.24 19.19
CA LEU A 575 -0.53 -19.12 18.35
C LEU A 575 -0.04 -20.36 19.11
N LYS A 576 0.57 -20.19 20.29
CA LYS A 576 1.04 -21.31 21.12
C LYS A 576 -0.07 -22.29 21.47
N ASN A 577 -1.27 -21.78 21.74
CA ASN A 577 -2.45 -22.59 22.06
C ASN A 577 -3.11 -23.20 20.80
N SER A 578 -2.61 -22.94 19.60
CA SER A 578 -3.10 -23.51 18.34
C SER A 578 -2.21 -24.62 17.78
N PHE A 579 -0.92 -24.63 18.09
CA PHE A 579 0.04 -25.63 17.59
C PHE A 579 -0.32 -27.06 18.05
N GLY A 580 -0.40 -27.98 17.10
CA GLY A 580 -0.80 -29.37 17.32
C GLY A 580 0.37 -30.34 17.54
N SER A 581 1.60 -29.99 17.16
CA SER A 581 2.79 -30.85 17.26
C SER A 581 3.25 -31.14 18.69
N GLY A 582 2.68 -30.45 19.69
CA GLY A 582 3.01 -30.63 21.10
C GLY A 582 4.28 -29.87 21.53
N LYS A 583 4.39 -29.63 22.84
CA LYS A 583 5.54 -28.93 23.43
C LYS A 583 6.79 -29.81 23.38
N ASN A 584 7.94 -29.21 23.11
CA ASN A 584 9.22 -29.89 23.16
C ASN A 584 9.68 -30.05 24.64
N PRO A 585 9.71 -31.28 25.19
CA PRO A 585 10.09 -31.49 26.59
C PRO A 585 11.56 -31.21 26.87
N THR A 586 12.41 -31.16 25.83
CA THR A 586 13.85 -30.88 25.96
C THR A 586 14.17 -29.39 25.95
N TYR A 587 13.20 -28.54 25.59
CA TYR A 587 13.40 -27.10 25.56
C TYR A 587 13.51 -26.52 26.97
N ARG A 588 14.64 -25.86 27.25
CA ARG A 588 14.84 -25.07 28.48
C ARG A 588 14.99 -23.60 28.08
N LYS A 589 14.13 -22.74 28.61
CA LYS A 589 14.22 -21.29 28.39
C LYS A 589 15.61 -20.82 28.86
N LYS A 590 16.39 -20.22 27.98
CA LYS A 590 17.64 -19.57 28.39
C LYS A 590 17.29 -18.49 29.41
N LYS A 591 17.92 -18.56 30.59
CA LYS A 591 17.76 -17.57 31.66
C LYS A 591 18.33 -16.23 31.22
#